data_AF-A0AA88XQN4-F1
#
_entry.id   AF-A0AA88XQN4-F1
#
_cell.length_a   1.000
_cell.length_b   1.000
_cell.length_c   1.000
_cell.angle_alpha   90.00
_cell.angle_beta   90.00
_cell.angle_gamma   90.00
#
_symmetry.space_group_name_H-M   'P 1'
#
loop_
_entity.id
_entity.type
_entity.pdbx_description
1 polymer ?
#
loop_
_entity_poly.entity_id
_entity_poly.type
_entity_poly.pdbx_seq_one_letter_code
_entity_poly.pdbx_strand_id
1 'polypeptide(L)'
;MQKSTCSGFPKETGRIRRSFERAERSAHGREGCPAINSRKTRKNYHFMQFPENVIEPYRKKNRSVYYHRQFRHVPEVDECMENDQACLYEANVQFNRQLRVDREIVTILTKRLEDCGYHHPNNAEVFCGKELNDLLAAKENFFIKYAELGMRPDVRQAYMKQKHRMIWERRMAEGKKYPLPPL
;
A
#
# COMPACT_ATOMS: atom_id res chain seq x y z
N MET A 1 -19.10 26.00 -37.53
CA MET A 1 -17.82 26.75 -37.57
C MET A 1 -17.63 27.48 -36.25
N GLN A 2 -16.42 27.41 -35.68
CA GLN A 2 -15.65 28.40 -34.88
C GLN A 2 -16.40 29.53 -34.14
N LYS A 3 -16.04 30.03 -32.94
CA LYS A 3 -14.97 29.82 -31.93
C LYS A 3 -15.21 30.87 -30.81
N SER A 4 -14.76 30.55 -29.58
CA SER A 4 -13.99 31.39 -28.64
C SER A 4 -14.47 32.77 -28.11
N THR A 5 -14.68 32.81 -26.79
CA THR A 5 -14.03 33.64 -25.74
C THR A 5 -13.67 35.13 -25.93
N CYS A 6 -14.00 35.86 -24.85
CA CYS A 6 -13.16 36.75 -24.03
C CYS A 6 -13.21 38.28 -24.17
N SER A 7 -13.44 38.89 -23.00
CA SER A 7 -12.74 40.06 -22.41
C SER A 7 -13.34 41.47 -22.55
N GLY A 8 -13.28 42.22 -21.44
CA GLY A 8 -13.46 43.67 -21.41
C GLY A 8 -13.84 44.26 -20.04
N PHE A 9 -12.86 44.43 -19.14
CA PHE A 9 -12.89 45.34 -17.96
C PHE A 9 -13.04 46.82 -18.43
N PRO A 10 -13.65 47.77 -17.67
CA PRO A 10 -12.83 48.57 -16.74
C PRO A 10 -13.53 49.18 -15.49
N LYS A 11 -12.69 49.32 -14.45
CA LYS A 11 -12.48 50.43 -13.48
C LYS A 11 -13.61 51.47 -13.26
N GLU A 12 -13.99 51.74 -12.00
CA GLU A 12 -13.41 52.82 -11.18
C GLU A 12 -14.06 52.91 -9.79
N THR A 13 -13.24 53.42 -8.87
CA THR A 13 -13.48 53.63 -7.44
C THR A 13 -14.53 54.70 -7.15
N GLY A 14 -15.26 54.49 -6.06
CA GLY A 14 -15.50 55.60 -5.12
C GLY A 14 -16.96 55.97 -4.89
N ARG A 15 -17.38 55.62 -3.67
CA ARG A 15 -18.20 56.46 -2.79
C ARG A 15 -19.73 56.36 -2.93
N ILE A 16 -20.27 55.48 -2.07
CA ILE A 16 -21.35 55.77 -1.13
C ILE A 16 -22.60 56.41 -1.76
N ARG A 17 -23.66 55.63 -1.95
CA ARG A 17 -24.95 55.83 -1.24
C ARG A 17 -26.02 54.82 -1.65
N ARG A 18 -26.67 54.29 -0.61
CA ARG A 18 -28.12 54.06 -0.52
C ARG A 18 -28.68 52.95 -1.40
N SER A 19 -28.61 51.71 -0.92
CA SER A 19 -29.59 50.68 -1.30
C SER A 19 -29.78 49.58 -0.25
N PHE A 20 -28.91 49.45 0.76
CA PHE A 20 -29.18 48.57 1.90
C PHE A 20 -30.03 49.29 2.96
N GLU A 21 -31.15 49.86 2.49
CA GLU A 21 -32.25 50.39 3.27
C GLU A 21 -33.04 49.24 3.92
N ARG A 22 -32.47 48.54 4.91
CA ARG A 22 -33.29 47.85 5.93
C ARG A 22 -32.52 47.33 7.13
N ALA A 23 -31.50 48.04 7.58
CA ALA A 23 -31.12 47.90 8.97
C ALA A 23 -32.31 48.34 9.85
N GLU A 24 -32.77 47.42 10.68
CA GLU A 24 -32.89 47.72 12.11
C GLU A 24 -33.74 48.95 12.46
N ARG A 25 -35.00 48.99 11.99
CA ARG A 25 -36.02 49.77 12.69
C ARG A 25 -36.63 48.94 13.81
N SER A 26 -36.29 49.36 15.03
CA SER A 26 -36.92 49.07 16.32
C SER A 26 -36.68 47.65 16.83
N ALA A 27 -35.96 47.38 17.92
CA ALA A 27 -35.81 48.14 19.16
C ALA A 27 -37.14 48.74 19.62
N HIS A 28 -38.00 47.91 20.24
CA HIS A 28 -38.58 48.13 21.58
C HIS A 28 -39.70 47.11 21.87
N GLY A 29 -39.55 46.33 22.95
CA GLY A 29 -40.71 45.94 23.76
C GLY A 29 -41.04 44.45 23.95
N ARG A 30 -40.30 43.82 24.89
CA ARG A 30 -40.78 42.90 25.96
C ARG A 30 -41.39 41.52 25.63
N GLU A 31 -40.93 40.57 26.45
CA GLU A 31 -41.58 39.34 26.94
C GLU A 31 -41.47 38.05 26.10
N GLY A 32 -40.44 37.25 26.45
CA GLY A 32 -40.60 35.81 26.71
C GLY A 32 -40.44 34.85 25.52
N CYS A 33 -39.34 34.08 25.52
CA CYS A 33 -39.34 32.78 24.83
C CYS A 33 -40.09 31.75 25.69
N PRO A 34 -41.15 31.08 25.22
CA PRO A 34 -41.59 29.84 25.84
C PRO A 34 -40.76 28.70 25.25
N ALA A 35 -39.81 28.19 26.04
CA ALA A 35 -39.40 26.81 25.94
C ALA A 35 -40.58 25.92 26.34
N ILE A 36 -40.88 24.86 25.59
CA ILE A 36 -41.25 23.54 26.13
C ILE A 36 -41.08 22.47 25.03
N ASN A 37 -40.38 21.43 25.46
CA ASN A 37 -40.09 20.14 24.84
C ASN A 37 -41.30 19.42 24.24
N SER A 38 -41.10 18.74 23.11
CA SER A 38 -41.65 17.39 22.93
C SER A 38 -40.93 16.55 21.88
N ARG A 39 -40.31 15.46 22.38
CA ARG A 39 -40.22 14.12 21.76
C ARG A 39 -39.17 13.89 20.67
N LYS A 40 -37.94 13.74 21.14
CA LYS A 40 -36.98 12.65 20.84
C LYS A 40 -37.44 11.67 19.73
N THR A 41 -37.09 11.96 18.48
CA THR A 41 -36.72 10.91 17.51
C THR A 41 -35.22 10.69 17.58
N ARG A 42 -34.74 10.28 18.75
CA ARG A 42 -33.38 9.74 18.90
C ARG A 42 -33.33 8.35 18.27
N LYS A 43 -33.34 8.27 16.94
CA LYS A 43 -32.67 7.16 16.26
C LYS A 43 -31.17 7.44 16.42
N ASN A 44 -30.66 7.12 17.61
CA ASN A 44 -29.25 7.25 17.95
C ASN A 44 -28.49 6.29 17.05
N TYR A 45 -27.90 6.79 15.97
CA TYR A 45 -26.82 6.11 15.26
C TYR A 45 -25.59 6.09 16.18
N HIS A 46 -25.64 5.25 17.21
CA HIS A 46 -24.61 5.08 18.23
C HIS A 46 -23.23 4.79 17.60
N PHE A 47 -23.21 4.21 16.40
CA PHE A 47 -22.00 3.91 15.65
C PHE A 47 -21.28 5.17 15.15
N MET A 48 -22.01 6.19 14.69
CA MET A 48 -21.41 7.39 14.07
C MET A 48 -20.65 8.27 15.09
N GLN A 49 -20.99 8.15 16.38
CA GLN A 49 -20.35 8.89 17.48
C GLN A 49 -19.25 8.10 18.21
N PHE A 50 -19.03 6.84 17.83
CA PHE A 50 -18.00 5.97 18.42
C PHE A 50 -16.55 6.49 18.27
N PRO A 51 -16.11 7.02 17.12
CA PRO A 51 -14.72 7.49 16.99
C PRO A 51 -14.38 8.63 17.97
N GLU A 52 -15.25 9.62 18.10
CA GLU A 52 -15.05 10.78 18.98
C GLU A 52 -15.12 10.39 20.46
N ASN A 53 -16.10 9.58 20.84
CA ASN A 53 -16.40 9.29 22.25
C ASN A 53 -15.53 8.17 22.85
N VAL A 54 -15.04 7.24 22.04
CA VAL A 54 -14.31 6.05 22.53
C VAL A 54 -12.88 6.03 22.00
N ILE A 55 -12.69 6.17 20.68
CA ILE A 55 -11.37 5.96 20.06
C ILE A 55 -10.41 7.11 20.39
N GLU A 56 -10.84 8.37 20.23
CA GLU A 56 -10.00 9.53 20.49
C GLU A 56 -9.53 9.67 21.95
N PRO A 57 -10.38 9.56 22.98
CA PRO A 57 -9.92 9.62 24.37
C PRO A 57 -9.01 8.45 24.71
N TYR A 58 -9.27 7.25 24.16
CA TYR A 58 -8.39 6.10 24.34
C TYR A 58 -7.02 6.30 23.67
N ARG A 59 -6.96 6.87 22.46
CA ARG A 59 -5.72 7.25 21.77
C ARG A 59 -4.92 8.31 22.53
N LYS A 60 -5.60 9.27 23.17
CA LYS A 60 -4.96 10.30 24.02
C LYS A 60 -4.34 9.70 25.28
N LYS A 61 -5.05 8.75 25.92
CA LYS A 61 -4.61 8.10 27.17
C LYS A 61 -3.51 7.04 26.94
N ASN A 62 -3.57 6.30 25.84
CA ASN A 62 -2.71 5.14 25.56
C ASN A 62 -1.86 5.35 24.29
N ARG A 63 -1.24 6.53 24.14
CA ARG A 63 -0.38 6.83 23.00
C ARG A 63 0.99 6.14 23.14
N SER A 64 1.02 4.82 23.01
CA SER A 64 2.29 4.09 22.86
C SER A 64 2.85 4.33 21.46
N VAL A 65 4.09 4.78 21.37
CA VAL A 65 4.79 4.93 20.07
C VAL A 65 5.36 3.57 19.68
N TYR A 66 5.11 3.15 18.44
CA TYR A 66 5.71 1.97 17.84
C TYR A 66 6.63 2.40 16.69
N TYR A 67 7.80 1.76 16.58
CA TYR A 67 8.76 1.98 15.52
C TYR A 67 8.91 0.72 14.67
N HIS A 68 9.02 0.89 13.36
CA HIS A 68 9.35 -0.20 12.48
C HIS A 68 10.83 -0.59 12.67
N ARG A 69 11.09 -1.88 12.90
CA ARG A 69 12.45 -2.39 13.08
C ARG A 69 13.20 -2.34 11.75
N GLN A 70 14.35 -1.67 11.75
CA GLN A 70 15.26 -1.65 10.61
C GLN A 70 16.38 -2.66 10.84
N PHE A 71 16.63 -3.49 9.82
CA PHE A 71 17.73 -4.45 9.85
C PHE A 71 18.84 -3.94 8.95
N ARG A 72 20.08 -3.97 9.44
CA ARG A 72 21.26 -3.66 8.63
C ARG A 72 21.55 -4.82 7.70
N HIS A 73 22.19 -4.52 6.58
CA HIS A 73 22.69 -5.53 5.66
C HIS A 73 23.88 -6.27 6.30
N VAL A 74 23.87 -7.59 6.16
CA VAL A 74 24.92 -8.55 6.49
C VAL A 74 25.56 -9.02 5.17
N PRO A 75 26.86 -9.36 5.15
CA PRO A 75 27.49 -9.99 3.97
C PRO A 75 26.70 -11.19 3.44
N GLU A 76 26.78 -11.40 2.14
CA GLU A 76 26.13 -12.52 1.46
C GLU A 76 26.93 -13.82 1.62
N VAL A 77 26.34 -14.94 1.21
CA VAL A 77 26.89 -16.30 1.43
C VAL A 77 28.18 -16.56 0.64
N ASP A 78 28.38 -15.86 -0.46
CA ASP A 78 29.56 -15.94 -1.33
C ASP A 78 30.79 -15.24 -0.75
N GLU A 79 30.60 -14.22 0.09
CA GLU A 79 31.67 -13.52 0.80
C GLU A 79 32.13 -14.29 2.06
N CYS A 80 31.28 -15.18 2.59
CA CYS A 80 31.60 -15.98 3.77
C CYS A 80 32.58 -17.13 3.45
N MET A 81 33.52 -17.37 4.36
CA MET A 81 34.37 -18.57 4.34
C MET A 81 33.54 -19.81 4.70
N GLU A 82 33.84 -20.96 4.07
CA GLU A 82 33.06 -22.20 4.24
C GLU A 82 32.98 -22.70 5.70
N ASN A 83 34.03 -22.44 6.49
CA ASN A 83 34.14 -22.87 7.88
C ASN A 83 33.64 -21.82 8.89
N ASP A 84 33.31 -20.60 8.45
CA ASP A 84 32.82 -19.55 9.33
C ASP A 84 31.32 -19.69 9.58
N GLN A 85 30.98 -20.44 10.63
CA GLN A 85 29.59 -20.71 10.97
C GLN A 85 28.82 -19.46 11.43
N ALA A 86 29.50 -18.43 11.96
CA ALA A 86 28.85 -17.20 12.39
C ALA A 86 28.38 -16.40 11.18
N CYS A 87 29.27 -16.18 10.19
CA CYS A 87 28.93 -15.50 8.94
C CYS A 87 27.77 -16.21 8.22
N LEU A 88 27.87 -17.53 8.08
CA LEU A 88 26.86 -18.35 7.41
C LEU A 88 25.50 -18.32 8.13
N TYR A 89 25.52 -18.28 9.47
CA TYR A 89 24.30 -18.15 10.25
C TYR A 89 23.63 -16.79 10.04
N GLU A 90 24.39 -15.69 10.11
CA GLU A 90 23.85 -14.35 9.90
C GLU A 90 23.30 -14.16 8.49
N ALA A 91 24.02 -14.64 7.47
CA ALA A 91 23.58 -14.64 6.08
C ALA A 91 22.27 -15.43 5.91
N ASN A 92 22.17 -16.61 6.53
CA ASN A 92 20.94 -17.41 6.48
C ASN A 92 19.77 -16.74 7.21
N VAL A 93 20.02 -16.04 8.32
CA VAL A 93 18.99 -15.26 9.01
C VAL A 93 18.51 -14.11 8.13
N GLN A 94 19.42 -13.43 7.41
CA GLN A 94 19.04 -12.39 6.46
C GLN A 94 18.21 -12.99 5.31
N PHE A 95 18.64 -14.10 4.72
CA PHE A 95 17.91 -14.82 3.67
C PHE A 95 16.48 -15.18 4.11
N ASN A 96 16.32 -15.72 5.32
CA ASN A 96 15.00 -16.07 5.86
C ASN A 96 14.10 -14.84 6.05
N ARG A 97 14.67 -13.68 6.40
CA ARG A 97 13.90 -12.42 6.48
C ARG A 97 13.47 -11.95 5.09
N GLN A 98 14.37 -11.98 4.12
CA GLN A 98 14.05 -11.63 2.73
C GLN A 98 12.97 -12.55 2.15
N LEU A 99 13.06 -13.86 2.39
CA LEU A 99 12.04 -14.82 1.99
C LEU A 99 10.65 -14.45 2.53
N ARG A 100 10.56 -14.01 3.80
CA ARG A 100 9.29 -13.55 4.37
C ARG A 100 8.79 -12.28 3.70
N VAL A 101 9.67 -11.31 3.45
CA VAL A 101 9.32 -10.07 2.74
C VAL A 101 8.81 -10.37 1.33
N ASP A 102 9.51 -11.22 0.58
CA ASP A 102 9.12 -11.57 -0.80
C ASP A 102 7.78 -12.33 -0.86
N ARG A 103 7.49 -13.17 0.14
CA ARG A 103 6.16 -13.79 0.29
C ARG A 103 5.08 -12.74 0.47
N GLU A 104 5.29 -11.78 1.36
CA GLU A 104 4.33 -10.69 1.59
C GLU A 104 4.16 -9.80 0.36
N ILE A 105 5.21 -9.57 -0.44
CA ILE A 105 5.12 -8.83 -1.71
C ILE A 105 4.12 -9.54 -2.66
N VAL A 106 4.25 -10.85 -2.84
CA VAL A 106 3.31 -11.62 -3.68
C VAL A 106 1.89 -11.57 -3.10
N THR A 107 1.75 -11.64 -1.77
CA THR A 107 0.44 -11.50 -1.10
C THR A 107 -0.18 -10.13 -1.34
N ILE A 108 0.59 -9.04 -1.27
CA ILE A 108 0.11 -7.68 -1.55
C ILE A 108 -0.37 -7.56 -3.00
N LEU A 109 0.39 -8.05 -3.96
CA LEU A 109 0.01 -8.02 -5.38
C LEU A 109 -1.24 -8.86 -5.66
N THR A 110 -1.39 -9.99 -4.96
CA THR A 110 -2.60 -10.82 -5.06
C THR A 110 -3.83 -10.04 -4.58
N LYS A 111 -3.72 -9.35 -3.44
CA LYS A 111 -4.80 -8.50 -2.93
C LYS A 111 -5.16 -7.37 -3.88
N ARG A 112 -4.18 -6.73 -4.54
CA ARG A 112 -4.46 -5.69 -5.54
C ARG A 112 -5.28 -6.22 -6.72
N LEU A 113 -4.96 -7.42 -7.18
CA LEU A 113 -5.74 -8.07 -8.24
C LEU A 113 -7.17 -8.37 -7.78
N GLU A 114 -7.33 -8.90 -6.56
CA GLU A 114 -8.65 -9.14 -5.94
C GLU A 114 -9.46 -7.85 -5.78
N ASP A 115 -8.84 -6.79 -5.26
CA ASP A 115 -9.46 -5.46 -5.10
C ASP A 115 -9.89 -4.88 -6.46
N CYS A 116 -9.05 -5.02 -7.50
CA CYS A 116 -9.39 -4.60 -8.85
C CYS A 116 -10.62 -5.36 -9.39
N GLY A 117 -10.65 -6.69 -9.20
CA GLY A 117 -11.81 -7.51 -9.58
C GLY A 117 -13.08 -7.14 -8.83
N TYR A 118 -12.96 -6.78 -7.55
CA TYR A 118 -14.10 -6.32 -6.74
C TYR A 118 -14.66 -4.97 -7.23
N HIS A 119 -13.79 -4.02 -7.59
CA HIS A 119 -14.21 -2.72 -8.11
C HIS A 119 -14.76 -2.76 -9.54
N HIS A 120 -14.36 -3.75 -10.35
CA HIS A 120 -14.76 -3.88 -11.76
C HIS A 120 -15.38 -5.25 -12.09
N PRO A 121 -16.57 -5.59 -11.54
CA PRO A 121 -17.13 -6.95 -11.63
C PRO A 121 -17.49 -7.39 -13.06
N ASN A 122 -17.91 -6.45 -13.93
CA ASN A 122 -18.40 -6.79 -15.28
C ASN A 122 -17.32 -6.77 -16.36
N ASN A 123 -16.19 -6.09 -16.11
CA ASN A 123 -15.15 -5.81 -17.11
C ASN A 123 -13.73 -6.02 -16.53
N ALA A 124 -13.56 -6.97 -15.60
CA ALA A 124 -12.29 -7.18 -14.90
C ALA A 124 -11.13 -7.49 -15.86
N GLU A 125 -11.39 -8.24 -16.94
CA GLU A 125 -10.35 -8.66 -17.90
C GLU A 125 -9.68 -7.46 -18.61
N VAL A 126 -10.44 -6.41 -18.91
CA VAL A 126 -9.93 -5.24 -19.63
C VAL A 126 -9.19 -4.29 -18.68
N PHE A 127 -9.75 -4.06 -17.48
CA PHE A 127 -9.22 -3.06 -16.55
C PHE A 127 -8.08 -3.60 -15.68
N CYS A 128 -8.11 -4.88 -15.29
CA CYS A 128 -7.15 -5.46 -14.34
C CYS A 128 -5.90 -6.07 -15.00
N GLY A 129 -5.70 -5.89 -16.30
CA GLY A 129 -4.57 -6.48 -17.02
C GLY A 129 -3.20 -6.08 -16.47
N LYS A 130 -3.04 -4.85 -15.96
CA LYS A 130 -1.79 -4.39 -15.34
C LYS A 130 -1.47 -5.16 -14.05
N GLU A 131 -2.42 -5.21 -13.12
CA GLU A 131 -2.23 -5.88 -11.82
C GLU A 131 -2.00 -7.39 -12.02
N LEU A 132 -2.63 -7.98 -13.03
CA LEU A 132 -2.39 -9.37 -13.42
C LEU A 132 -0.94 -9.57 -13.88
N ASN A 133 -0.43 -8.72 -14.77
CA ASN A 133 0.95 -8.82 -15.27
C ASN A 133 1.97 -8.61 -14.14
N ASP A 134 1.75 -7.64 -13.27
CA ASP A 134 2.60 -7.38 -12.11
C ASP A 134 2.64 -8.60 -11.17
N LEU A 135 1.48 -9.24 -10.93
CA LEU A 135 1.40 -10.46 -10.13
C LEU A 135 2.11 -11.64 -10.78
N LEU A 136 1.94 -11.84 -12.09
CA LEU A 136 2.57 -12.93 -12.83
C LEU A 136 4.09 -12.80 -12.83
N ALA A 137 4.60 -11.61 -13.12
CA ALA A 137 6.03 -11.33 -13.08
C ALA A 137 6.62 -11.54 -11.67
N ALA A 138 5.92 -11.07 -10.63
CA ALA A 138 6.37 -11.27 -9.25
C ALA A 138 6.33 -12.75 -8.83
N LYS A 139 5.28 -13.48 -9.20
CA LYS A 139 5.18 -14.93 -8.92
C LYS A 139 6.27 -15.70 -9.65
N GLU A 140 6.52 -15.40 -10.93
CA GLU A 140 7.60 -16.03 -11.70
C GLU A 140 8.96 -15.81 -11.03
N ASN A 141 9.29 -14.56 -10.67
CA ASN A 141 10.53 -14.24 -9.96
C ASN A 141 10.64 -14.96 -8.60
N PHE A 142 9.53 -15.04 -7.86
CA PHE A 142 9.47 -15.76 -6.60
C PHE A 142 9.73 -17.27 -6.79
N PHE A 143 9.13 -17.89 -7.81
CA PHE A 143 9.35 -19.30 -8.13
C PHE A 143 10.80 -19.55 -8.60
N ILE A 144 11.34 -18.69 -9.46
CA ILE A 144 12.74 -18.81 -9.91
C ILE A 144 13.69 -18.83 -8.69
N LYS A 145 13.48 -17.93 -7.72
CA LYS A 145 14.34 -17.85 -6.53
C LYS A 145 14.12 -18.99 -5.53
N TYR A 146 12.87 -19.29 -5.18
CA TYR A 146 12.55 -20.10 -4.00
C TYR A 146 11.91 -21.47 -4.27
N ALA A 147 11.50 -21.76 -5.51
CA ALA A 147 10.91 -23.07 -5.82
C ALA A 147 11.91 -24.21 -5.53
N GLU A 148 11.39 -25.36 -5.11
CA GLU A 148 12.14 -26.63 -4.96
C GLU A 148 13.27 -26.63 -3.92
N LEU A 149 13.42 -25.58 -3.11
CA LEU A 149 14.38 -25.54 -1.99
C LEU A 149 13.97 -26.43 -0.80
N GLY A 150 12.82 -27.10 -0.87
CA GLY A 150 12.28 -27.96 0.19
C GLY A 150 11.64 -27.18 1.34
N MET A 151 11.36 -27.90 2.45
CA MET A 151 10.60 -27.36 3.59
C MET A 151 11.40 -26.34 4.41
N ARG A 152 12.72 -26.55 4.56
CA ARG A 152 13.63 -25.66 5.28
C ARG A 152 14.65 -25.11 4.28
N PRO A 153 14.31 -24.04 3.55
CA PRO A 153 15.21 -23.49 2.56
C PRO A 153 16.43 -22.90 3.26
N ASP A 154 17.61 -23.29 2.78
CA ASP A 154 18.88 -22.75 3.26
C ASP A 154 19.49 -21.79 2.23
N VAL A 155 20.23 -20.79 2.70
CA VAL A 155 20.87 -19.80 1.81
C VAL A 155 21.86 -20.46 0.84
N ARG A 156 22.55 -21.52 1.27
CA ARG A 156 23.48 -22.29 0.42
C ARG A 156 22.76 -22.97 -0.74
N GLN A 157 21.56 -23.51 -0.50
CA GLN A 157 20.77 -24.18 -1.54
C GLN A 157 20.27 -23.16 -2.57
N ALA A 158 19.80 -21.99 -2.12
CA ALA A 158 19.41 -20.90 -3.01
C ALA A 158 20.59 -20.43 -3.87
N TYR A 159 21.77 -20.31 -3.29
CA TYR A 159 22.99 -19.96 -4.01
C TYR A 159 23.39 -21.02 -5.04
N MET A 160 23.34 -22.32 -4.70
CA MET A 160 23.62 -23.40 -5.66
C MET A 160 22.60 -23.45 -6.80
N LYS A 161 21.33 -23.16 -6.51
CA LYS A 161 20.29 -23.01 -7.55
C LYS A 161 20.60 -21.86 -8.51
N GLN A 162 20.98 -20.70 -7.97
CA GLN A 162 21.41 -19.55 -8.77
C GLN A 162 22.62 -19.89 -9.65
N LYS A 163 23.63 -20.55 -9.07
CA LYS A 163 24.82 -21.01 -9.78
C LYS A 163 24.47 -21.98 -10.91
N HIS A 164 23.56 -22.92 -10.66
CA HIS A 164 23.08 -23.85 -11.68
C HIS A 164 22.43 -23.10 -12.85
N ARG A 165 21.57 -22.12 -12.58
CA ARG A 165 20.94 -21.27 -13.60
C ARG A 165 21.97 -20.53 -14.44
N MET A 166 22.98 -19.91 -13.82
CA MET A 166 24.03 -19.17 -14.54
C MET A 166 24.90 -20.08 -15.41
N ILE A 167 25.27 -21.27 -14.92
CA ILE A 167 26.00 -22.27 -15.71
C ILE A 167 25.13 -22.72 -16.89
N TRP A 168 23.83 -22.88 -16.66
CA TRP A 168 22.90 -23.30 -17.69
C TRP A 168 22.80 -22.27 -18.81
N GLU A 169 22.61 -20.99 -18.47
CA GLU A 169 22.54 -19.88 -19.44
C GLU A 169 23.81 -19.79 -20.27
N ARG A 170 24.99 -19.92 -19.62
CA ARG A 170 26.28 -19.90 -20.32
C ARG A 170 26.39 -21.01 -21.35
N ARG A 171 26.03 -22.25 -20.99
CA ARG A 171 26.11 -23.40 -21.89
C ARG A 171 25.10 -23.32 -23.05
N MET A 172 23.91 -22.74 -22.79
CA MET A 172 22.93 -22.46 -23.84
C MET A 172 23.45 -21.42 -24.84
N ALA A 173 24.13 -20.38 -24.36
CA ALA A 173 24.80 -19.40 -25.22
C ALA A 173 25.96 -20.01 -26.02
N GLU A 174 26.69 -20.98 -25.46
CA GLU A 174 27.73 -21.75 -26.15
C GLU A 174 27.16 -22.78 -27.16
N GLY A 175 25.83 -22.96 -27.25
CA GLY A 175 25.19 -23.91 -28.15
C GLY A 175 25.38 -25.39 -27.77
N LYS A 176 25.89 -25.68 -26.57
CA LYS A 176 26.11 -27.05 -26.09
C LYS A 176 24.79 -27.66 -25.61
N LYS A 177 24.14 -28.50 -26.43
CA LYS A 177 23.01 -29.35 -26.01
C LYS A 177 23.53 -30.43 -25.05
N TYR A 178 22.97 -30.49 -23.85
CA TYR A 178 23.45 -31.40 -22.79
C TYR A 178 23.20 -32.87 -23.12
N PRO A 179 24.16 -33.78 -22.88
CA PRO A 179 23.83 -35.11 -22.38
C PRO A 179 23.42 -34.97 -20.91
N LEU A 180 22.27 -35.55 -20.55
CA LEU A 180 21.78 -35.64 -19.18
C LEU A 180 22.83 -36.36 -18.30
N PRO A 181 23.02 -35.96 -17.03
CA PRO A 181 23.73 -36.82 -16.09
C PRO A 181 22.95 -38.15 -15.97
N PRO A 182 23.64 -39.31 -15.97
CA PRO A 182 22.96 -40.57 -15.69
C PRO A 182 22.39 -40.51 -14.26
N LEU A 183 21.12 -40.89 -14.14
CA LEU A 183 20.45 -41.15 -12.86
C LEU A 183 21.17 -42.28 -12.12
#